data_AF-A0A7W1NU06-F1
#
_entry.id   AF-A0A7W1NU06-F1
#
_cell.length_a   1.000
_cell.length_b   1.000
_cell.length_c   1.000
_cell.angle_alpha   90.00
_cell.angle_beta   90.00
_cell.angle_gamma   90.00
#
_symmetry.space_group_name_H-M   'P 1'
#
loop_
_entity.id
_entity.type
_entity.pdbx_description
1 polymer ?
#
loop_
_entity_poly.entity_id
_entity_poly.type
_entity_poly.pdbx_seq_one_letter_code
_entity_poly.pdbx_strand_id
1 'polypeptide(L)'
;MTTIDANYKSQPLSLGVKPRVRVSPLAVGLLACLLAIIFSPVIITMINSGNDYPIHIFWASLWDTTGMVPVPLPHFLYQVTLIVTAHVLPGGSYDLAAAFVGIICYVTLGLIIFAIIRPLITGGSARLRTFIASLTTIVLMLVGPINMLTWGSQNLSLGYIPSHTYHNPTIVLLKPLALLLFLYAVRLFESVKSRRTTILACALITFLTSIAKPNYTIALIPAIGCLVLYALVRKQSLNWALLIIGIALPAAEVLLWQLNYARGSSIGGFMIAPLAVMSLYSPENLLPKFILSILFPLVVTLFYWRSALKNTSMKLAWLTFGAGAFYTYFLAESRNYADGNFTWSGQITLFILFIAATVFLIQQNKEFFMERRLNRRFVLSLTILLLHLIGGIALYLPHLGANWRAWL
;
A
#
# COMPACT_ATOMS: atom_id res chain seq x y z
N MET A 1 -11.06 -41.93 14.47
CA MET A 1 -9.89 -41.15 14.90
C MET A 1 -8.82 -41.33 13.83
N THR A 2 -8.91 -40.56 12.76
CA THR A 2 -8.05 -40.70 11.56
C THR A 2 -7.17 -39.48 11.48
N THR A 3 -5.88 -39.70 11.69
CA THR A 3 -4.79 -38.73 11.63
C THR A 3 -4.66 -38.19 10.21
N ILE A 4 -5.10 -36.93 10.01
CA ILE A 4 -4.79 -36.15 8.82
C ILE A 4 -3.34 -35.68 8.97
N ASP A 5 -2.45 -36.23 8.15
CA ASP A 5 -1.06 -35.81 8.05
C ASP A 5 -0.95 -34.33 7.67
N ALA A 6 -0.58 -33.52 8.66
CA ALA A 6 -0.37 -32.08 8.54
C ALA A 6 1.03 -31.77 8.01
N ASN A 7 1.33 -32.17 6.77
CA ASN A 7 2.51 -31.72 6.03
C ASN A 7 2.14 -30.62 5.01
N TYR A 8 1.44 -29.58 5.48
CA TYR A 8 1.16 -28.39 4.68
C TYR A 8 2.35 -27.43 4.79
N LYS A 9 3.36 -27.60 3.91
CA LYS A 9 4.38 -26.56 3.69
C LYS A 9 3.69 -25.33 3.11
N SER A 10 3.49 -24.31 3.93
CA SER A 10 3.04 -22.99 3.52
C SER A 10 4.04 -22.42 2.50
N GLN A 11 3.74 -22.52 1.21
CA GLN A 11 4.56 -21.89 0.18
C GLN A 11 4.50 -20.36 0.39
N PRO A 12 5.64 -19.68 0.55
CA PRO A 12 5.66 -18.22 0.58
C PRO A 12 5.09 -17.66 -0.73
N LEU A 13 4.86 -16.35 -0.76
CA LEU A 13 4.57 -15.54 -1.96
C LEU A 13 5.79 -15.59 -2.92
N SER A 14 6.14 -16.77 -3.41
CA SER A 14 7.31 -16.97 -4.26
C SER A 14 6.95 -16.57 -5.69
N LEU A 15 7.64 -15.57 -6.22
CA LEU A 15 7.71 -15.28 -7.67
C LEU A 15 8.46 -16.38 -8.45
N GLY A 16 8.80 -17.51 -7.81
CA GLY A 16 9.44 -18.67 -8.41
C GLY A 16 8.53 -19.38 -9.40
N VAL A 17 8.95 -19.35 -10.67
CA VAL A 17 8.37 -19.96 -11.89
C VAL A 17 7.31 -21.04 -11.61
N LYS A 18 6.06 -20.62 -11.45
CA LYS A 18 4.88 -21.45 -11.74
C LYS A 18 4.62 -21.40 -13.25
N PRO A 19 3.99 -22.42 -13.87
CA PRO A 19 3.70 -22.40 -15.29
C PRO A 19 3.02 -21.08 -15.64
N ARG A 20 3.53 -20.38 -16.67
CA ARG A 20 3.00 -19.10 -17.14
C ARG A 20 1.49 -19.26 -17.35
N VAL A 21 0.70 -18.74 -16.41
CA VAL A 21 -0.75 -18.69 -16.56
C VAL A 21 -0.98 -17.77 -17.75
N ARG A 22 -1.29 -18.33 -18.92
CA ARG A 22 -1.63 -17.53 -20.11
C ARG A 22 -2.90 -16.77 -19.79
N VAL A 23 -2.78 -15.48 -19.51
CA VAL A 23 -3.90 -14.54 -19.44
C VAL A 23 -4.01 -13.90 -20.82
N SER A 24 -5.24 -13.79 -21.32
CA SER A 24 -5.49 -13.09 -22.59
C SER A 24 -5.04 -11.63 -22.47
N PRO A 25 -4.22 -11.10 -23.39
CA PRO A 25 -3.87 -9.68 -23.43
C PRO A 25 -5.10 -8.78 -23.44
N LEU A 26 -6.19 -9.21 -24.10
CA LEU A 26 -7.46 -8.49 -24.11
C LEU A 26 -8.03 -8.33 -22.70
N ALA A 27 -7.97 -9.37 -21.85
CA ALA A 27 -8.50 -9.28 -20.50
C ALA A 27 -7.68 -8.35 -19.60
N VAL A 28 -6.35 -8.33 -19.80
CA VAL A 28 -5.46 -7.39 -19.11
C VAL A 28 -5.74 -5.96 -19.58
N GLY A 29 -5.90 -5.75 -20.89
CA GLY A 29 -6.27 -4.45 -21.47
C GLY A 29 -7.63 -3.95 -20.96
N LEU A 30 -8.65 -4.81 -20.93
CA LEU A 30 -9.97 -4.45 -20.39
C LEU A 30 -9.91 -4.06 -18.90
N LEU A 31 -9.14 -4.80 -18.09
CA LEU A 31 -8.93 -4.42 -16.69
C LEU A 31 -8.22 -3.08 -16.57
N ALA A 32 -7.16 -2.85 -17.36
CA ALA A 32 -6.44 -1.57 -17.36
C ALA A 32 -7.36 -0.40 -17.74
N CYS A 33 -8.18 -0.55 -18.78
CA CYS A 33 -9.17 0.46 -19.16
C CYS A 33 -10.20 0.70 -18.05
N LEU A 34 -10.71 -0.37 -17.41
CA LEU A 34 -11.67 -0.24 -16.32
C LEU A 34 -11.06 0.47 -15.10
N LEU A 35 -9.81 0.16 -14.75
CA LEU A 35 -9.10 0.87 -13.68
C LEU A 35 -8.90 2.34 -14.01
N ALA A 36 -8.52 2.66 -15.26
CA ALA A 36 -8.42 4.05 -15.71
C ALA A 36 -9.78 4.77 -15.61
N ILE A 37 -10.87 4.15 -16.10
CA ILE A 37 -12.22 4.72 -16.01
C ILE A 37 -12.63 4.95 -14.55
N ILE A 38 -12.35 3.99 -13.66
CA ILE A 38 -12.67 4.13 -12.24
C ILE A 38 -11.86 5.28 -11.64
N PHE A 39 -10.54 5.35 -11.80
CA PHE A 39 -9.73 6.31 -11.05
C PHE A 39 -9.49 7.67 -11.72
N SER A 40 -9.80 7.83 -13.00
CA SER A 40 -9.61 9.13 -13.69
C SER A 40 -10.47 10.25 -13.09
N PRO A 41 -11.78 10.06 -12.80
CA PRO A 41 -12.62 11.12 -12.23
C PRO A 41 -12.07 11.65 -10.91
N VAL A 42 -11.68 10.77 -9.98
CA VAL A 42 -11.11 11.20 -8.69
C VAL A 42 -9.80 11.94 -8.88
N ILE A 43 -8.91 11.48 -9.77
CA ILE A 43 -7.65 12.17 -10.06
C ILE A 43 -7.90 13.57 -10.59
N ILE A 44 -8.82 13.72 -11.56
CA ILE A 44 -9.18 15.02 -12.14
C ILE A 44 -9.77 15.94 -11.08
N THR A 45 -10.67 15.46 -10.22
CA THR A 45 -11.20 16.26 -9.11
C THR A 45 -10.09 16.68 -8.14
N MET A 46 -9.15 15.79 -7.82
CA MET A 46 -8.04 16.13 -6.92
C MET A 46 -7.08 17.15 -7.53
N ILE A 47 -6.84 17.11 -8.84
CA ILE A 47 -6.06 18.12 -9.57
C ILE A 47 -6.75 19.48 -9.51
N ASN A 48 -8.07 19.54 -9.70
CA ASN A 48 -8.79 20.81 -9.77
C ASN A 48 -9.19 21.39 -8.40
N SER A 49 -9.42 20.55 -7.39
CA SER A 49 -10.03 20.96 -6.11
C SER A 49 -9.40 20.30 -4.88
N GLY A 50 -8.40 19.45 -5.08
CA GLY A 50 -7.69 18.76 -4.00
C GLY A 50 -6.67 19.65 -3.30
N ASN A 51 -6.24 19.26 -2.10
CA ASN A 51 -5.24 20.02 -1.34
C ASN A 51 -3.82 19.83 -1.89
N ASP A 52 -3.38 18.59 -2.14
CA ASP A 52 -1.95 18.36 -2.40
C ASP A 52 -1.58 18.42 -3.90
N TYR A 53 -2.49 18.05 -4.82
CA TYR A 53 -2.14 18.03 -6.25
C TYR A 53 -1.76 19.42 -6.80
N PRO A 54 -2.58 20.49 -6.63
CA PRO A 54 -2.24 21.81 -7.16
C PRO A 54 -0.88 22.31 -6.68
N ILE A 55 -0.55 22.09 -5.40
CA ILE A 55 0.72 22.55 -4.84
C ILE A 55 1.91 21.76 -5.39
N HIS A 56 1.78 20.45 -5.58
CA HIS A 56 2.83 19.64 -6.20
C HIS A 56 3.03 19.94 -7.69
N ILE A 57 1.96 20.23 -8.41
CA ILE A 57 1.97 20.70 -9.81
C ILE A 57 2.69 22.04 -9.91
N PHE A 58 2.33 22.99 -9.04
CA PHE A 58 2.97 24.29 -8.95
C PHE A 58 4.47 24.17 -8.67
N TRP A 59 4.87 23.34 -7.70
CA TRP A 59 6.29 23.13 -7.38
C TRP A 59 7.08 22.51 -8.54
N ALA A 60 6.48 21.56 -9.28
CA ALA A 60 7.12 20.97 -10.45
C ALA A 60 7.32 22.02 -11.57
N SER A 61 6.29 22.80 -11.86
CA SER A 61 6.33 23.89 -12.86
C SER A 61 7.36 24.96 -12.49
N LEU A 62 7.42 25.37 -11.22
CA LEU A 62 8.39 26.36 -10.76
C LEU A 62 9.83 25.83 -10.86
N TRP A 63 10.06 24.58 -10.48
CA TRP A 63 11.38 23.96 -10.59
C TRP A 63 11.85 23.90 -12.04
N ASP A 64 10.99 23.46 -12.95
CA ASP A 64 11.34 23.38 -14.37
C ASP A 64 11.64 24.74 -14.99
N THR A 65 10.80 25.74 -14.71
CA THR A 65 10.91 27.07 -15.33
C THR A 65 12.01 27.95 -14.75
N THR A 66 12.33 27.79 -13.46
CA THR A 66 13.27 28.69 -12.76
C THR A 66 14.52 28.00 -12.25
N GLY A 67 14.57 26.67 -12.25
CA GLY A 67 15.60 25.88 -11.56
C GLY A 67 15.50 25.92 -10.03
N MET A 68 14.53 26.66 -9.46
CA MET A 68 14.39 26.82 -8.01
C MET A 68 13.43 25.77 -7.42
N VAL A 69 13.82 25.20 -6.29
CA VAL A 69 12.97 24.32 -5.49
C VAL A 69 12.36 25.15 -4.34
N PRO A 70 11.06 25.49 -4.39
CA PRO A 70 10.46 26.55 -3.56
C PRO A 70 10.37 26.23 -2.07
N VAL A 71 10.33 24.94 -1.74
CA VAL A 71 10.30 24.46 -0.37
C VAL A 71 11.30 23.32 -0.23
N PRO A 72 11.82 23.05 0.96
CA PRO A 72 12.60 21.85 1.16
C PRO A 72 11.79 20.60 0.78
N LEU A 73 12.14 19.95 -0.33
CA LEU A 73 11.45 18.76 -0.86
C LEU A 73 12.31 17.52 -0.62
N PRO A 74 12.28 16.91 0.58
CA PRO A 74 13.05 15.68 0.85
C PRO A 74 12.56 14.49 0.02
N HIS A 75 11.37 14.56 -0.59
CA HIS A 75 10.79 13.52 -1.43
C HIS A 75 10.28 14.10 -2.76
N PHE A 76 11.16 14.19 -3.75
CA PHE A 76 10.93 14.97 -4.98
C PHE A 76 10.61 14.11 -6.22
N LEU A 77 10.49 12.77 -6.08
CA LEU A 77 10.31 11.89 -7.24
C LEU A 77 9.05 12.22 -8.03
N TYR A 78 7.96 12.61 -7.35
CA TYR A 78 6.72 12.95 -8.04
C TYR A 78 6.89 14.17 -8.95
N GLN A 79 7.53 15.23 -8.46
CA GLN A 79 7.79 16.45 -9.21
C GLN A 79 8.69 16.17 -10.42
N VAL A 80 9.78 15.42 -10.24
CA VAL A 80 10.64 15.02 -11.36
C VAL A 80 9.87 14.22 -12.39
N THR A 81 9.00 13.31 -11.95
CA THR A 81 8.15 12.52 -12.85
C THR A 81 7.17 13.42 -13.62
N LEU A 82 6.60 14.44 -12.98
CA LEU A 82 5.74 15.43 -13.66
C LEU A 82 6.50 16.21 -14.73
N ILE A 83 7.69 16.75 -14.40
CA ILE A 83 8.51 17.54 -15.33
C ILE A 83 8.84 16.70 -16.58
N VAL A 84 9.35 15.48 -16.37
CA VAL A 84 9.67 14.57 -17.48
C VAL A 84 8.43 14.25 -18.31
N THR A 85 7.29 14.00 -17.66
CA THR A 85 6.05 13.67 -18.36
C THR A 85 5.50 14.86 -19.14
N ALA A 86 5.55 16.08 -18.58
CA ALA A 86 5.10 17.29 -19.24
C ALA A 86 5.89 17.56 -20.53
N HIS A 87 7.21 17.32 -20.52
CA HIS A 87 8.05 17.45 -21.73
C HIS A 87 7.81 16.37 -22.80
N VAL A 88 7.29 15.21 -22.43
CA VAL A 88 6.96 14.14 -23.38
C VAL A 88 5.55 14.27 -23.95
N LEU A 89 4.61 14.81 -23.17
CA LEU A 89 3.22 14.96 -23.59
C LEU A 89 3.03 16.20 -24.48
N PRO A 90 2.14 16.13 -25.49
CA PRO A 90 1.81 17.29 -26.31
C PRO A 90 1.30 18.46 -25.46
N GLY A 91 1.87 19.65 -25.68
CA GLY A 91 1.42 20.90 -25.06
C GLY A 91 2.01 21.22 -23.69
N GLY A 92 2.90 20.39 -23.11
CA GLY A 92 3.66 20.78 -21.91
C GLY A 92 2.83 20.99 -20.64
N SER A 93 1.57 20.53 -20.61
CA SER A 93 0.66 20.80 -19.49
C SER A 93 0.99 19.93 -18.27
N TYR A 94 1.30 20.59 -17.15
CA TYR A 94 1.55 19.94 -15.87
C TYR A 94 0.30 19.27 -15.28
N ASP A 95 -0.89 19.80 -15.53
CA ASP A 95 -2.16 19.18 -15.11
C ASP A 95 -2.41 17.87 -15.86
N LEU A 96 -2.17 17.87 -17.19
CA LEU A 96 -2.26 16.67 -18.00
C LEU A 96 -1.21 15.64 -17.60
N ALA A 97 0.02 16.07 -17.31
CA ALA A 97 1.07 15.21 -16.78
C ALA A 97 0.66 14.59 -15.43
N ALA A 98 0.08 15.37 -14.52
CA ALA A 98 -0.40 14.89 -13.23
C ALA A 98 -1.53 13.86 -13.38
N ALA A 99 -2.48 14.10 -14.28
CA ALA A 99 -3.54 13.15 -14.60
C ALA A 99 -2.96 11.84 -15.15
N PHE A 100 -2.06 11.93 -16.13
CA PHE A 100 -1.41 10.78 -16.74
C PHE A 100 -0.62 9.95 -15.73
N VAL A 101 0.22 10.58 -14.91
CA VAL A 101 1.01 9.91 -13.86
C VAL A 101 0.09 9.24 -12.84
N GLY A 102 -0.95 9.92 -12.37
CA GLY A 102 -1.90 9.37 -11.41
C GLY A 102 -2.63 8.14 -11.94
N ILE A 103 -3.14 8.22 -13.18
CA ILE A 103 -3.82 7.10 -13.84
C ILE A 103 -2.87 5.91 -14.04
N ILE A 104 -1.65 6.15 -14.52
CA ILE A 104 -0.64 5.09 -14.69
C ILE A 104 -0.30 4.43 -13.37
N CYS A 105 -0.17 5.19 -12.28
CA CYS A 105 0.11 4.63 -10.96
C CYS A 105 -1.01 3.68 -10.52
N TYR A 106 -2.28 4.08 -10.66
CA TYR A 106 -3.42 3.22 -10.31
C TYR A 106 -3.55 1.99 -11.21
N VAL A 107 -3.40 2.15 -12.54
CA VAL A 107 -3.42 1.04 -13.48
C VAL A 107 -2.29 0.06 -13.17
N THR A 108 -1.06 0.55 -13.00
CA THR A 108 0.11 -0.27 -12.68
C THR A 108 -0.09 -1.02 -11.36
N LEU A 109 -0.57 -0.33 -10.33
CA LEU A 109 -0.86 -0.95 -9.03
C LEU A 109 -1.90 -2.07 -9.15
N GLY A 110 -3.01 -1.82 -9.85
CA GLY A 110 -4.05 -2.82 -10.06
C GLY A 110 -3.55 -4.00 -10.88
N LEU A 111 -2.73 -3.79 -11.91
CA LEU A 111 -2.12 -4.87 -12.68
C LEU A 111 -1.14 -5.70 -11.85
N ILE A 112 -0.37 -5.09 -10.93
CA ILE A 112 0.48 -5.83 -9.98
C ILE A 112 -0.39 -6.70 -9.06
N ILE A 113 -1.45 -6.15 -8.47
CA ILE A 113 -2.38 -6.91 -7.61
C ILE A 113 -3.02 -8.05 -8.40
N PHE A 114 -3.50 -7.80 -9.61
CA PHE A 114 -4.05 -8.83 -10.48
C PHE A 114 -3.05 -9.94 -10.78
N ALA A 115 -1.79 -9.59 -11.07
CA ALA A 115 -0.72 -10.56 -11.30
C ALA A 115 -0.41 -11.42 -10.06
N ILE A 116 -0.57 -10.86 -8.85
CA ILE A 116 -0.43 -11.59 -7.59
C ILE A 116 -1.63 -12.54 -7.35
N ILE A 117 -2.86 -12.05 -7.56
CA ILE A 117 -4.08 -12.78 -7.21
C ILE A 117 -4.42 -13.86 -8.24
N ARG A 118 -4.28 -13.56 -9.53
CA ARG A 118 -4.76 -14.44 -10.63
C ARG A 118 -4.19 -15.87 -10.58
N PRO A 119 -2.92 -16.11 -10.25
CA PRO A 119 -2.39 -17.47 -10.14
C PRO A 119 -2.91 -18.26 -8.92
N LEU A 120 -3.48 -17.58 -7.92
CA LEU A 120 -3.99 -18.21 -6.70
C LEU A 120 -5.41 -18.77 -6.88
N ILE A 121 -6.18 -18.24 -7.83
CA ILE A 121 -7.53 -18.70 -8.14
C ILE A 121 -7.42 -19.95 -9.03
N THR A 122 -7.62 -21.13 -8.44
CA THR A 122 -7.48 -22.44 -9.10
C THR A 122 -8.83 -23.12 -9.28
N GLY A 123 -9.15 -23.63 -10.47
CA GLY A 123 -10.45 -24.26 -10.75
C GLY A 123 -11.39 -23.37 -11.56
N GLY A 124 -12.38 -23.98 -12.23
CA GLY A 124 -13.27 -23.30 -13.17
C GLY A 124 -12.61 -22.86 -14.49
N SER A 125 -13.39 -22.22 -15.36
CA SER A 125 -12.92 -21.76 -16.67
C SER A 125 -11.87 -20.65 -16.54
N ALA A 126 -11.00 -20.49 -17.54
CA ALA A 126 -10.00 -19.41 -17.56
C ALA A 126 -10.65 -18.02 -17.45
N ARG A 127 -11.83 -17.83 -18.08
CA ARG A 127 -12.62 -16.59 -18.01
C ARG A 127 -13.09 -16.31 -16.58
N LEU A 128 -13.66 -17.31 -15.90
CA LEU A 128 -14.14 -17.15 -14.52
C LEU A 128 -13.00 -16.80 -13.56
N ARG A 129 -11.85 -17.48 -13.66
CA ARG A 129 -10.68 -17.18 -12.82
C ARG A 129 -10.16 -15.77 -13.03
N THR A 130 -10.14 -15.30 -14.28
CA THR A 130 -9.76 -13.92 -14.61
C THR A 130 -10.79 -12.93 -14.09
N PHE A 131 -12.08 -13.19 -14.24
CA PHE A 131 -13.14 -12.35 -13.69
C PHE A 131 -13.03 -12.21 -12.17
N ILE A 132 -12.88 -13.32 -11.44
CA ILE A 132 -12.71 -13.29 -9.97
C ILE A 132 -11.47 -12.48 -9.59
N ALA A 133 -10.33 -12.72 -10.24
CA ALA A 133 -9.11 -12.00 -9.94
C ALA A 133 -9.21 -10.49 -10.24
N SER A 134 -9.86 -10.11 -11.35
CA SER A 134 -10.15 -8.72 -11.69
C SER A 134 -11.08 -8.08 -10.66
N LEU A 135 -12.14 -8.76 -10.26
CA LEU A 135 -13.07 -8.28 -9.24
C LEU A 135 -12.36 -8.09 -7.89
N THR A 136 -11.60 -9.09 -7.43
CA THR A 136 -10.81 -8.98 -6.19
C THR A 136 -9.80 -7.83 -6.26
N THR A 137 -9.20 -7.60 -7.42
CA THR A 137 -8.28 -6.46 -7.65
C THR A 137 -9.01 -5.13 -7.45
N ILE A 138 -10.15 -4.94 -8.11
CA ILE A 138 -10.94 -3.71 -8.00
C ILE A 138 -11.42 -3.50 -6.56
N VAL A 139 -11.87 -4.56 -5.89
CA VAL A 139 -12.24 -4.52 -4.47
C VAL A 139 -11.06 -4.02 -3.64
N LEU A 140 -9.89 -4.64 -3.76
CA LEU A 140 -8.69 -4.23 -3.02
C LEU A 140 -8.20 -2.82 -3.35
N MET A 141 -8.57 -2.28 -4.51
CA MET A 141 -8.26 -0.91 -4.89
C MET A 141 -9.26 0.13 -4.36
N LEU A 142 -10.38 -0.32 -3.80
CA LEU A 142 -11.46 0.53 -3.30
C LEU A 142 -11.76 0.33 -1.82
N VAL A 143 -11.22 -0.70 -1.15
CA VAL A 143 -11.46 -0.92 0.28
C VAL A 143 -11.04 0.27 1.14
N GLY A 144 -11.87 0.60 2.12
CA GLY A 144 -11.60 1.61 3.15
C GLY A 144 -12.07 1.13 4.53
N PRO A 145 -11.95 1.96 5.58
CA PRO A 145 -12.49 1.63 6.90
C PRO A 145 -14.00 1.42 6.86
N ILE A 146 -14.51 0.60 7.79
CA ILE A 146 -15.95 0.43 8.00
C ILE A 146 -16.45 1.67 8.75
N ASN A 147 -16.99 2.65 8.02
CA ASN A 147 -17.34 3.99 8.54
C ASN A 147 -18.85 4.26 8.67
N MET A 148 -19.71 3.24 8.52
CA MET A 148 -21.17 3.40 8.55
C MET A 148 -21.69 4.02 9.85
N LEU A 149 -20.98 3.81 10.97
CA LEU A 149 -21.35 4.37 12.27
C LEU A 149 -21.18 5.89 12.35
N THR A 150 -20.41 6.49 11.43
CA THR A 150 -20.11 7.92 11.41
C THR A 150 -20.69 8.63 10.19
N TRP A 151 -21.56 7.96 9.42
CA TRP A 151 -22.26 8.60 8.29
C TRP A 151 -23.20 9.72 8.74
N GLY A 152 -23.90 9.55 9.87
CA GLY A 152 -24.80 10.57 10.41
C GLY A 152 -24.10 11.88 10.80
N SER A 153 -22.82 11.82 11.15
CA SER A 153 -21.98 12.98 11.46
C SER A 153 -21.10 13.44 10.28
N GLN A 154 -21.31 12.89 9.08
CA GLN A 154 -20.54 13.17 7.86
C GLN A 154 -19.02 12.97 8.00
N ASN A 155 -18.57 12.20 9.00
CA ASN A 155 -17.15 11.89 9.20
C ASN A 155 -16.84 10.52 8.59
N LEU A 156 -16.39 10.50 7.34
CA LEU A 156 -16.10 9.25 6.65
C LEU A 156 -14.66 8.76 6.85
N SER A 157 -13.74 9.67 7.21
CA SER A 157 -12.29 9.40 7.17
C SER A 157 -11.53 9.80 8.45
N LEU A 158 -11.96 10.85 9.14
CA LEU A 158 -11.19 11.43 10.24
C LEU A 158 -11.13 10.50 11.45
N GLY A 159 -9.92 10.26 11.96
CA GLY A 159 -9.64 9.32 13.05
C GLY A 159 -9.62 7.84 12.65
N TYR A 160 -10.03 7.49 11.43
CA TYR A 160 -9.78 6.16 10.85
C TYR A 160 -8.39 6.11 10.21
N ILE A 161 -7.92 4.90 9.90
CA ILE A 161 -6.77 4.70 9.02
C ILE A 161 -7.29 4.25 7.66
N PRO A 162 -7.42 5.15 6.67
CA PRO A 162 -7.80 4.75 5.32
C PRO A 162 -6.66 4.00 4.63
N SER A 163 -6.97 2.86 4.02
CA SER A 163 -6.04 2.15 3.12
C SER A 163 -5.83 2.88 1.79
N HIS A 164 -6.68 3.86 1.46
CA HIS A 164 -6.60 4.63 0.23
C HIS A 164 -6.62 6.13 0.49
N THR A 165 -5.50 6.77 0.18
CA THR A 165 -5.40 8.22 0.00
C THR A 165 -5.54 8.56 -1.49
N TYR A 166 -6.51 9.41 -1.83
CA TYR A 166 -6.72 9.90 -3.19
C TYR A 166 -6.11 11.29 -3.40
N HIS A 167 -6.19 12.14 -2.38
CA HIS A 167 -5.80 13.55 -2.46
C HIS A 167 -4.29 13.81 -2.41
N ASN A 168 -3.47 12.80 -2.07
CA ASN A 168 -2.01 12.94 -1.95
C ASN A 168 -1.29 12.24 -3.13
N PRO A 169 -0.71 12.99 -4.08
CA PRO A 169 -0.10 12.41 -5.28
C PRO A 169 1.17 11.60 -4.99
N THR A 170 1.96 12.02 -3.99
CA THR A 170 3.18 11.28 -3.61
C THR A 170 2.86 9.90 -3.04
N ILE A 171 1.73 9.76 -2.33
CA ILE A 171 1.23 8.46 -1.88
C ILE A 171 0.69 7.62 -3.04
N VAL A 172 0.00 8.24 -4.00
CA VAL A 172 -0.45 7.55 -5.22
C VAL A 172 0.74 6.94 -5.99
N LEU A 173 1.82 7.71 -6.14
CA LEU A 173 3.08 7.23 -6.73
C LEU A 173 3.77 6.16 -5.88
N LEU A 174 3.75 6.31 -4.55
CA LEU A 174 4.39 5.38 -3.61
C LEU A 174 3.78 3.97 -3.66
N LYS A 175 2.45 3.84 -3.78
CA LYS A 175 1.74 2.55 -3.65
C LYS A 175 2.29 1.41 -4.51
N PRO A 176 2.45 1.54 -5.84
CA PRO A 176 3.02 0.46 -6.65
C PRO A 176 4.46 0.11 -6.23
N LEU A 177 5.28 1.10 -5.89
CA LEU A 177 6.66 0.90 -5.45
C LEU A 177 6.73 0.17 -4.09
N ALA A 178 5.92 0.61 -3.12
CA ALA A 178 5.80 -0.02 -1.81
C ALA A 178 5.34 -1.48 -1.89
N LEU A 179 4.39 -1.79 -2.78
CA LEU A 179 3.94 -3.17 -3.00
C LEU A 179 5.06 -4.03 -3.61
N LEU A 180 5.82 -3.52 -4.59
CA LEU A 180 6.97 -4.23 -5.13
C LEU A 180 8.07 -4.44 -4.07
N LEU A 181 8.35 -3.41 -3.26
CA LEU A 181 9.32 -3.50 -2.18
C LEU A 181 8.89 -4.54 -1.13
N PHE A 182 7.61 -4.59 -0.78
CA PHE A 182 7.06 -5.63 0.09
C PHE A 182 7.33 -7.03 -0.46
N LEU A 183 7.09 -7.26 -1.76
CA LEU A 183 7.34 -8.55 -2.39
C LEU A 183 8.82 -8.93 -2.34
N TYR A 184 9.74 -7.98 -2.58
CA TYR A 184 11.17 -8.25 -2.41
C TYR A 184 11.54 -8.53 -0.95
N ALA A 185 10.97 -7.79 0.00
CA ALA A 185 11.22 -7.97 1.42
C ALA A 185 10.76 -9.35 1.94
N VAL A 186 9.66 -9.90 1.42
CA VAL A 186 9.24 -11.29 1.73
C VAL A 186 10.31 -12.30 1.30
N ARG A 187 11.00 -12.05 0.18
CA ARG A 187 12.03 -12.95 -0.38
C ARG A 187 13.34 -12.97 0.41
N LEU A 188 13.52 -12.06 1.37
CA LEU A 188 14.66 -12.10 2.28
C LEU A 188 14.75 -13.41 3.07
N PHE A 189 13.58 -13.99 3.35
CA PHE A 189 13.42 -15.20 4.18
C PHE A 189 13.23 -16.47 3.34
N GLU A 190 13.43 -16.40 2.02
CA GLU A 190 13.49 -17.57 1.15
C GLU A 190 14.89 -18.20 1.20
N SER A 191 14.97 -19.52 1.13
CA SER A 191 16.26 -20.25 1.11
C SER A 191 17.02 -20.09 -0.22
N VAL A 192 16.34 -19.62 -1.27
CA VAL A 192 16.90 -19.49 -2.62
C VAL A 192 17.64 -18.16 -2.74
N LYS A 193 18.93 -18.22 -3.09
CA LYS A 193 19.74 -17.02 -3.36
C LYS A 193 19.13 -16.22 -4.53
N SER A 194 19.05 -14.91 -4.36
CA SER A 194 18.59 -14.02 -5.43
C SER A 194 19.68 -13.78 -6.49
N ARG A 195 19.25 -13.66 -7.74
CA ARG A 195 20.13 -13.26 -8.85
C ARG A 195 20.54 -11.80 -8.68
N ARG A 196 21.69 -11.42 -9.24
CA ARG A 196 22.18 -10.02 -9.22
C ARG A 196 21.13 -9.03 -9.73
N THR A 197 20.43 -9.38 -10.81
CA THR A 197 19.35 -8.54 -11.37
C THR A 197 18.20 -8.32 -10.39
N THR A 198 17.83 -9.32 -9.61
CA THR A 198 16.82 -9.21 -8.54
C THR A 198 17.28 -8.28 -7.43
N ILE A 199 18.56 -8.35 -7.05
CA ILE A 199 19.13 -7.50 -6.00
C ILE A 199 19.18 -6.04 -6.46
N LEU A 200 19.66 -5.79 -7.69
CA LEU A 200 19.71 -4.44 -8.26
C LEU A 200 18.32 -3.84 -8.48
N ALA A 201 17.36 -4.64 -8.95
CA ALA A 201 15.97 -4.20 -9.07
C ALA A 201 15.36 -3.87 -7.70
N CYS A 202 15.64 -4.67 -6.67
CA CYS A 202 15.24 -4.35 -5.30
C CYS A 202 15.88 -3.05 -4.80
N ALA A 203 17.17 -2.84 -5.05
CA ALA A 203 17.88 -1.63 -4.65
C ALA A 203 17.26 -0.37 -5.28
N LEU A 204 17.00 -0.41 -6.59
CA LEU A 204 16.32 0.66 -7.31
C LEU A 204 14.92 0.91 -6.75
N ILE A 205 14.13 -0.15 -6.52
CA ILE A 205 12.79 -0.01 -5.97
C ILE A 205 12.83 0.56 -4.54
N THR A 206 13.77 0.15 -3.70
CA THR A 206 13.95 0.74 -2.37
C THR A 206 14.26 2.22 -2.47
N PHE A 207 15.24 2.60 -3.29
CA PHE A 207 15.61 3.98 -3.53
C PHE A 207 14.40 4.81 -3.97
N LEU A 208 13.72 4.39 -5.05
CA LEU A 208 12.53 5.07 -5.59
C LEU A 208 11.39 5.15 -4.57
N THR A 209 11.16 4.10 -3.77
CA THR A 209 10.15 4.11 -2.70
C THR A 209 10.49 5.18 -1.66
N SER A 210 11.75 5.25 -1.22
CA SER A 210 12.20 6.19 -0.19
C SER A 210 12.16 7.66 -0.66
N ILE A 211 12.53 7.93 -1.92
CA ILE A 211 12.46 9.29 -2.49
C ILE A 211 11.06 9.67 -2.99
N ALA A 212 10.17 8.71 -3.26
CA ALA A 212 8.76 8.98 -3.52
C ALA A 212 8.10 9.56 -2.27
N LYS A 213 8.24 8.85 -1.15
CA LYS A 213 7.79 9.26 0.17
C LYS A 213 8.30 8.25 1.23
N PRO A 214 9.02 8.69 2.28
CA PRO A 214 9.74 7.76 3.17
C PRO A 214 8.83 6.89 4.05
N ASN A 215 7.54 7.23 4.18
CA ASN A 215 6.59 6.63 5.13
C ASN A 215 6.53 5.10 5.11
N TYR A 216 6.60 4.45 3.94
CA TYR A 216 6.64 2.99 3.87
C TYR A 216 8.01 2.44 4.29
N THR A 217 9.09 3.08 3.86
CA THR A 217 10.46 2.64 4.14
C THR A 217 10.73 2.67 5.64
N ILE A 218 10.39 3.77 6.31
CA ILE A 218 10.60 3.91 7.76
C ILE A 218 9.83 2.86 8.56
N ALA A 219 8.66 2.42 8.09
CA ALA A 219 7.86 1.38 8.74
C ALA A 219 8.37 -0.05 8.43
N LEU A 220 8.91 -0.27 7.23
CA LEU A 220 9.43 -1.56 6.80
C LEU A 220 10.74 -1.95 7.50
N ILE A 221 11.66 -1.00 7.69
CA ILE A 221 12.98 -1.26 8.29
C ILE A 221 12.90 -1.93 9.67
N PRO A 222 12.16 -1.39 10.68
CA PRO A 222 12.05 -2.05 11.98
C PRO A 222 11.36 -3.41 11.87
N ALA A 223 10.38 -3.57 10.97
CA ALA A 223 9.71 -4.85 10.75
C ALA A 223 10.66 -5.93 10.20
N ILE A 224 11.51 -5.58 9.23
CA ILE A 224 12.58 -6.44 8.72
C ILE A 224 13.57 -6.75 9.85
N GLY A 225 13.98 -5.74 10.62
CA GLY A 225 14.89 -5.92 11.77
C GLY A 225 14.39 -6.97 12.76
N CYS A 226 13.14 -6.87 13.20
CA CYS A 226 12.50 -7.85 14.07
C CYS A 226 12.50 -9.27 13.48
N LEU A 227 12.15 -9.42 12.19
CA LEU A 227 12.12 -10.74 11.55
C LEU A 227 13.51 -11.31 11.26
N VAL A 228 14.50 -10.47 10.96
CA VAL A 228 15.90 -10.87 10.81
C VAL A 228 16.43 -11.36 12.15
N LEU A 229 16.22 -10.63 13.26
CA LEU A 229 16.60 -11.07 14.60
C LEU A 229 15.94 -12.42 14.95
N TYR A 230 14.64 -12.56 14.69
CA TYR A 230 13.95 -13.82 14.86
C TYR A 230 14.57 -14.95 14.01
N ALA A 231 14.86 -14.70 12.74
CA ALA A 231 15.47 -15.67 11.85
C ALA A 231 16.87 -16.10 12.32
N LEU A 232 17.68 -15.16 12.81
CA LEU A 232 19.01 -15.44 13.38
C LEU A 232 18.92 -16.33 14.62
N VAL A 233 18.03 -16.00 15.57
CA VAL A 233 17.80 -16.83 16.78
C VAL A 233 17.32 -18.23 16.40
N ARG A 234 16.50 -18.34 15.36
CA ARG A 234 15.99 -19.62 14.84
C ARG A 234 16.93 -20.31 13.84
N LYS A 235 18.13 -19.76 13.61
CA LYS A 235 19.13 -20.26 12.65
C LYS A 235 18.56 -20.50 11.25
N GLN A 236 17.65 -19.63 10.82
CA GLN A 236 17.04 -19.66 9.49
C GLN A 236 17.95 -18.99 8.47
N SER A 237 17.94 -19.48 7.24
CA SER A 237 18.70 -18.88 6.13
C SER A 237 18.13 -17.51 5.77
N LEU A 238 19.01 -16.54 5.56
CA LEU A 238 18.67 -15.20 5.08
C LEU A 238 19.40 -14.89 3.78
N ASN A 239 18.73 -14.16 2.90
CA ASN A 239 19.34 -13.63 1.70
C ASN A 239 20.05 -12.29 2.00
N TRP A 240 21.28 -12.38 2.52
CA TRP A 240 22.07 -11.23 2.96
C TRP A 240 22.34 -10.20 1.87
N ALA A 241 22.59 -10.63 0.64
CA ALA A 241 22.84 -9.69 -0.46
C ALA A 241 21.59 -8.86 -0.78
N LEU A 242 20.41 -9.49 -0.79
CA LEU A 242 19.14 -8.79 -0.97
C LEU A 242 18.82 -7.87 0.24
N LEU A 243 19.14 -8.31 1.46
CA LEU A 243 18.96 -7.50 2.67
C LEU A 243 19.84 -6.25 2.65
N ILE A 244 21.14 -6.42 2.45
CA ILE A 244 22.12 -5.34 2.58
C ILE A 244 22.09 -4.44 1.35
N ILE A 245 22.35 -5.00 0.16
CA ILE A 245 22.47 -4.22 -1.08
C ILE A 245 21.09 -3.82 -1.61
N GLY A 246 20.11 -4.72 -1.50
CA GLY A 246 18.78 -4.49 -2.06
C GLY A 246 17.90 -3.55 -1.22
N ILE A 247 18.10 -3.49 0.10
CA ILE A 247 17.21 -2.74 1.01
C ILE A 247 17.98 -1.82 1.95
N ALA A 248 18.84 -2.37 2.82
CA ALA A 248 19.41 -1.60 3.93
C ALA A 248 20.27 -0.43 3.45
N LEU A 249 21.16 -0.65 2.47
CA LEU A 249 22.04 0.38 1.93
C LEU A 249 21.26 1.51 1.23
N PRO A 250 20.40 1.25 0.21
CA PRO A 250 19.66 2.33 -0.45
C PRO A 250 18.66 3.03 0.48
N ALA A 251 18.04 2.31 1.43
CA ALA A 251 17.17 2.94 2.42
C ALA A 251 17.97 3.86 3.36
N ALA A 252 19.11 3.39 3.87
CA ALA A 252 19.97 4.19 4.75
C ALA A 252 20.50 5.44 4.04
N GLU A 253 20.96 5.30 2.80
CA GLU A 253 21.44 6.42 1.98
C GLU A 253 20.37 7.53 1.86
N VAL A 254 19.17 7.18 1.41
CA VAL A 254 18.09 8.15 1.22
C VAL A 254 17.61 8.73 2.56
N LEU A 255 17.38 7.90 3.57
CA LEU A 255 16.85 8.36 4.85
C LEU A 255 17.85 9.23 5.63
N LEU A 256 19.14 8.90 5.60
CA LEU A 256 20.19 9.72 6.22
C LEU A 256 20.34 11.05 5.48
N TRP A 257 20.28 11.04 4.14
CA TRP A 257 20.26 12.26 3.35
C TRP A 257 19.05 13.14 3.71
N GLN A 258 17.84 12.58 3.75
CA GLN A 258 16.61 13.31 4.13
C GLN A 258 16.68 13.85 5.56
N LEU A 259 17.24 13.09 6.51
CA LEU A 259 17.41 13.53 7.89
C LEU A 259 18.40 14.71 8.00
N ASN A 260 19.54 14.62 7.31
CA ASN A 260 20.52 15.70 7.27
C ASN A 260 19.96 16.95 6.59
N TYR A 261 19.23 16.75 5.49
CA TYR A 261 18.54 17.81 4.78
C TYR A 261 17.54 18.52 5.70
N ALA A 262 16.66 17.78 6.38
CA ALA A 262 15.66 18.34 7.29
C ALA A 262 16.26 19.11 8.49
N ARG A 263 17.40 18.63 9.01
CA ARG A 263 18.15 19.33 10.08
C ARG A 263 18.76 20.64 9.59
N GLY A 264 19.30 20.66 8.36
CA GLY A 264 19.94 21.83 7.77
C GLY A 264 18.95 22.92 7.33
N SER A 265 17.73 22.57 6.98
CA SER A 265 16.72 23.49 6.42
C SER A 265 15.70 24.01 7.43
N SER A 266 15.91 23.79 8.74
CA SER A 266 15.01 24.24 9.82
C SER A 266 13.55 23.74 9.72
N ILE A 267 13.29 22.64 8.99
CA ILE A 267 11.93 22.09 8.78
C ILE A 267 11.27 21.62 10.10
N GLY A 268 12.02 21.54 11.19
CA GLY A 268 11.55 21.02 12.46
C GLY A 268 11.87 19.55 12.61
N GLY A 269 11.97 19.09 13.85
CA GLY A 269 12.21 17.68 14.15
C GLY A 269 10.91 16.89 14.19
N PHE A 270 11.01 15.65 14.65
CA PHE A 270 9.84 14.90 15.13
C PHE A 270 9.84 14.88 16.66
N MET A 271 8.65 14.76 17.22
CA MET A 271 8.43 14.62 18.66
C MET A 271 7.57 13.39 18.93
N ILE A 272 7.73 12.81 20.12
CA ILE A 272 6.82 11.79 20.61
C ILE A 272 5.59 12.51 21.17
N ALA A 273 4.45 12.31 20.52
CA ALA A 273 3.18 12.95 20.84
C ALA A 273 2.07 11.89 20.84
N PRO A 274 1.98 11.07 21.91
CA PRO A 274 1.04 9.95 21.97
C PRO A 274 -0.41 10.43 21.79
N LEU A 275 -1.08 9.85 20.80
CA LEU A 275 -2.44 10.09 20.36
C LEU A 275 -2.77 11.53 19.91
N ALA A 276 -1.89 12.50 20.14
CA ALA A 276 -2.16 13.93 19.97
C ALA A 276 -2.70 14.28 18.58
N VAL A 277 -2.03 13.81 17.52
CA VAL A 277 -2.43 14.07 16.13
C VAL A 277 -3.78 13.44 15.81
N MET A 278 -3.94 12.15 16.11
CA MET A 278 -5.17 11.43 15.77
C MET A 278 -6.37 11.95 16.58
N SER A 279 -6.15 12.39 17.83
CA SER A 279 -7.16 13.02 18.67
C SER A 279 -7.63 14.37 18.16
N LEU A 280 -6.83 15.11 17.37
CA LEU A 280 -7.31 16.34 16.70
C LEU A 280 -8.45 16.03 15.73
N TYR A 281 -8.34 14.91 15.01
CA TYR A 281 -9.31 14.50 14.00
C TYR A 281 -10.48 13.71 14.56
N SER A 282 -10.30 13.07 15.72
CA SER A 282 -11.35 12.32 16.39
C SER A 282 -11.07 12.26 17.89
N PRO A 283 -11.48 13.29 18.66
CA PRO A 283 -11.20 13.36 20.10
C PRO A 283 -11.84 12.19 20.87
N GLU A 284 -12.95 11.66 20.35
CA GLU A 284 -13.63 10.48 20.88
C GLU A 284 -13.48 9.29 19.91
N ASN A 285 -13.57 8.06 20.42
CA ASN A 285 -13.70 6.82 19.63
C ASN A 285 -12.52 6.40 18.74
N LEU A 286 -11.28 6.79 19.06
CA LEU A 286 -10.09 6.35 18.30
C LEU A 286 -9.92 4.82 18.26
N LEU A 287 -10.15 4.12 19.38
CA LEU A 287 -10.00 2.67 19.43
C LEU A 287 -11.03 1.94 18.55
N PRO A 288 -12.35 2.24 18.63
CA PRO A 288 -13.32 1.72 17.66
C PRO A 288 -12.94 2.00 16.21
N LYS A 289 -12.53 3.23 15.88
CA LYS A 289 -12.14 3.60 14.50
C LYS A 289 -10.90 2.83 14.03
N PHE A 290 -9.92 2.61 14.91
CA PHE A 290 -8.76 1.77 14.64
C PHE A 290 -9.19 0.32 14.31
N ILE A 291 -10.03 -0.29 15.16
CA ILE A 291 -10.52 -1.65 14.95
C ILE A 291 -11.29 -1.75 13.63
N LEU A 292 -12.18 -0.79 13.34
CA LEU A 292 -12.96 -0.73 12.10
C LEU A 292 -12.11 -0.46 10.85
N SER A 293 -10.89 0.05 11.02
CA SER A 293 -9.91 0.21 9.92
C SER A 293 -9.23 -1.12 9.58
N ILE A 294 -9.01 -1.98 10.58
CA ILE A 294 -8.22 -3.23 10.44
C ILE A 294 -9.06 -4.51 10.55
N LEU A 295 -10.39 -4.41 10.61
CA LEU A 295 -11.25 -5.54 10.99
C LEU A 295 -11.08 -6.74 10.06
N PHE A 296 -10.99 -6.51 8.75
CA PHE A 296 -10.75 -7.59 7.79
C PHE A 296 -9.43 -8.35 8.03
N PRO A 297 -8.24 -7.72 7.97
CA PRO A 297 -6.99 -8.44 8.20
C PRO A 297 -6.92 -9.06 9.60
N LEU A 298 -7.51 -8.40 10.62
CA LEU A 298 -7.61 -8.92 11.98
C LEU A 298 -8.39 -10.24 12.03
N VAL A 299 -9.62 -10.25 11.48
CA VAL A 299 -10.48 -11.46 11.50
C VAL A 299 -9.87 -12.60 10.68
N VAL A 300 -9.28 -12.30 9.52
CA VAL A 300 -8.54 -13.31 8.74
C VAL A 300 -7.41 -13.91 9.57
N THR A 301 -6.66 -13.08 10.30
CA THR A 301 -5.56 -13.54 11.14
C THR A 301 -6.05 -14.40 12.31
N LEU A 302 -7.14 -14.00 12.98
CA LEU A 302 -7.71 -14.75 14.11
C LEU A 302 -8.29 -16.10 13.66
N PHE A 303 -9.06 -16.14 12.57
CA PHE A 303 -9.67 -17.37 12.05
C PHE A 303 -8.65 -18.42 11.59
N TYR A 304 -7.46 -17.98 11.18
CA TYR A 304 -6.39 -18.83 10.68
C TYR A 304 -5.07 -18.63 11.46
N TRP A 305 -5.17 -18.32 12.76
CA TRP A 305 -4.06 -17.91 13.64
C TRP A 305 -2.79 -18.75 13.50
N ARG A 306 -2.91 -20.08 13.65
CA ARG A 306 -1.76 -20.99 13.58
C ARG A 306 -1.06 -20.96 12.22
N SER A 307 -1.80 -20.82 11.14
CA SER A 307 -1.26 -20.71 9.78
C SER A 307 -0.68 -19.31 9.53
N ALA A 308 -1.32 -18.26 10.06
CA ALA A 308 -0.88 -16.88 9.89
C ALA A 308 0.47 -16.62 10.56
N LEU A 309 0.68 -17.14 11.77
CA LEU A 309 1.97 -17.06 12.49
C LEU A 309 3.13 -17.74 11.76
N LYS A 310 2.84 -18.75 10.92
CA LYS A 310 3.84 -19.44 10.09
C LYS A 310 4.08 -18.75 8.75
N ASN A 311 3.18 -17.89 8.31
CA ASN A 311 3.26 -17.23 7.02
C ASN A 311 4.15 -15.98 7.10
N THR A 312 5.27 -15.99 6.39
CA THR A 312 6.24 -14.87 6.36
C THR A 312 5.62 -13.56 5.88
N SER A 313 4.78 -13.59 4.84
CA SER A 313 4.13 -12.40 4.32
C SER A 313 3.17 -11.78 5.33
N MET A 314 2.39 -12.60 6.05
CA MET A 314 1.51 -12.11 7.13
C MET A 314 2.32 -11.51 8.28
N LYS A 315 3.39 -12.17 8.73
CA LYS A 315 4.26 -11.64 9.79
C LYS A 315 4.87 -10.29 9.40
N LEU A 316 5.44 -10.21 8.20
CA LEU A 316 6.06 -8.98 7.71
C LEU A 316 5.02 -7.87 7.55
N ALA A 317 3.85 -8.15 6.96
CA ALA A 317 2.79 -7.16 6.79
C ALA A 317 2.27 -6.63 8.13
N TRP A 318 2.02 -7.50 9.11
CA TRP A 318 1.59 -7.07 10.45
C TRP A 318 2.64 -6.28 11.20
N LEU A 319 3.93 -6.68 11.14
CA LEU A 319 5.00 -5.93 11.80
C LEU A 319 5.22 -4.56 11.13
N THR A 320 5.14 -4.51 9.81
CA THR A 320 5.25 -3.25 9.05
C THR A 320 4.07 -2.34 9.36
N PHE A 321 2.84 -2.88 9.43
CA PHE A 321 1.68 -2.13 9.88
C PHE A 321 1.79 -1.70 11.34
N GLY A 322 2.31 -2.55 12.24
CA GLY A 322 2.54 -2.21 13.64
C GLY A 322 3.48 -1.01 13.79
N ALA A 323 4.60 -0.99 13.04
CA ALA A 323 5.49 0.16 13.00
C ALA A 323 4.82 1.40 12.38
N GLY A 324 4.08 1.23 11.29
CA GLY A 324 3.34 2.32 10.64
C GLY A 324 2.28 2.93 11.56
N ALA A 325 1.50 2.11 12.26
CA ALA A 325 0.51 2.52 13.24
C ALA A 325 1.17 3.18 14.45
N PHE A 326 2.31 2.67 14.93
CA PHE A 326 3.09 3.35 15.96
C PHE A 326 3.45 4.78 15.52
N TYR A 327 3.94 4.97 14.30
CA TYR A 327 4.22 6.32 13.79
C TYR A 327 2.96 7.18 13.69
N THR A 328 1.86 6.64 13.15
CA THR A 328 0.56 7.33 13.07
C THR A 328 0.06 7.84 14.42
N TYR A 329 0.20 7.05 15.49
CA TYR A 329 -0.38 7.36 16.80
C TYR A 329 0.60 7.97 17.80
N PHE A 330 1.92 7.82 17.64
CA PHE A 330 2.88 8.24 18.67
C PHE A 330 3.86 9.30 18.20
N LEU A 331 3.99 9.56 16.89
CA LEU A 331 4.92 10.55 16.38
C LEU A 331 4.18 11.71 15.70
N ALA A 332 4.76 12.90 15.85
CA ALA A 332 4.31 14.10 15.15
C ALA A 332 5.51 14.97 14.73
N GLU A 333 5.31 15.84 13.75
CA GLU A 333 6.28 16.88 13.41
C GLU A 333 6.23 17.99 14.46
N SER A 334 7.39 18.54 14.84
CA SER A 334 7.48 19.49 15.96
C SER A 334 6.92 20.88 15.61
N ARG A 335 6.89 21.26 14.33
CA ARG A 335 6.42 22.59 13.88
C ARG A 335 5.00 22.57 13.31
N ASN A 336 4.61 21.50 12.63
CA ASN A 336 3.28 21.35 12.01
C ASN A 336 2.63 20.02 12.42
N TYR A 337 2.50 19.76 13.73
CA TYR A 337 1.99 18.48 14.21
C TYR A 337 0.58 18.15 13.67
N ALA A 338 -0.22 19.18 13.36
CA ALA A 338 -1.57 19.07 12.80
C ALA A 338 -1.62 18.62 11.32
N ASP A 339 -0.49 18.60 10.60
CA ASP A 339 -0.43 18.06 9.22
C ASP A 339 -0.49 16.53 9.21
N GLY A 340 -0.17 15.90 10.35
CA GLY A 340 -0.26 14.46 10.52
C GLY A 340 0.57 13.66 9.52
N ASN A 341 1.75 14.13 9.12
CA ASN A 341 2.57 13.47 8.10
C ASN A 341 3.02 12.04 8.45
N PHE A 342 3.04 11.66 9.73
CA PHE A 342 3.28 10.27 10.13
C PHE A 342 2.06 9.36 9.91
N THR A 343 0.85 9.91 9.75
CA THR A 343 -0.37 9.12 9.50
C THR A 343 -0.29 8.34 8.18
N TRP A 344 0.41 8.88 7.18
CA TRP A 344 0.66 8.23 5.90
C TRP A 344 1.32 6.85 6.05
N SER A 345 2.13 6.65 7.11
CA SER A 345 2.79 5.38 7.40
C SER A 345 1.79 4.27 7.75
N GLY A 346 0.81 4.55 8.62
CA GLY A 346 -0.29 3.62 8.91
C GLY A 346 -1.13 3.32 7.67
N GLN A 347 -1.45 4.33 6.86
CA GLN A 347 -2.29 4.18 5.66
C GLN A 347 -1.63 3.27 4.61
N ILE A 348 -0.38 3.55 4.23
CA ILE A 348 0.32 2.75 3.20
C ILE A 348 0.60 1.31 3.68
N THR A 349 0.91 1.12 4.96
CA THR A 349 1.19 -0.22 5.49
C THR A 349 -0.09 -1.04 5.68
N LEU A 350 -1.21 -0.38 6.02
CA LEU A 350 -2.53 -1.03 6.08
C LEU A 350 -2.97 -1.50 4.69
N PHE A 351 -2.77 -0.69 3.65
CA PHE A 351 -3.01 -1.10 2.27
C PHE A 351 -2.28 -2.41 1.91
N ILE A 352 -0.99 -2.51 2.23
CA ILE A 352 -0.21 -3.73 2.03
C ILE A 352 -0.75 -4.89 2.87
N LEU A 353 -1.19 -4.64 4.10
CA LEU A 353 -1.78 -5.64 4.97
C LEU A 353 -3.10 -6.20 4.42
N PHE A 354 -3.96 -5.38 3.80
CA PHE A 354 -5.17 -5.84 3.11
C PHE A 354 -4.83 -6.82 1.98
N ILE A 355 -3.82 -6.51 1.17
CA ILE A 355 -3.36 -7.39 0.08
C ILE A 355 -2.80 -8.69 0.65
N ALA A 356 -1.92 -8.62 1.66
CA ALA A 356 -1.31 -9.79 2.29
C ALA A 356 -2.38 -10.71 2.92
N ALA A 357 -3.34 -10.14 3.65
CA ALA A 357 -4.44 -10.88 4.25
C ALA A 357 -5.34 -11.53 3.20
N THR A 358 -5.62 -10.87 2.08
CA THR A 358 -6.43 -11.42 1.00
C THR A 358 -5.73 -12.56 0.28
N VAL A 359 -4.44 -12.39 -0.05
CA VAL A 359 -3.62 -13.46 -0.62
C VAL A 359 -3.60 -14.67 0.31
N PHE A 360 -3.37 -14.45 1.60
CA PHE A 360 -3.37 -15.50 2.60
C PHE A 360 -4.73 -16.19 2.73
N LEU A 361 -5.83 -15.43 2.75
CA LEU A 361 -7.20 -15.97 2.81
C LEU A 361 -7.51 -16.88 1.60
N ILE A 362 -7.15 -16.44 0.39
CA ILE A 362 -7.31 -17.25 -0.83
C ILE A 362 -6.48 -18.55 -0.73
N GLN A 363 -5.25 -18.46 -0.23
CA GLN A 363 -4.37 -19.63 -0.06
C GLN A 363 -4.91 -20.64 0.97
N GLN A 364 -5.56 -20.17 2.05
CA GLN A 364 -6.18 -21.05 3.05
C GLN A 364 -7.46 -21.72 2.56
N ASN A 365 -8.08 -21.22 1.48
CA ASN A 365 -9.37 -21.68 0.98
C ASN A 365 -9.31 -22.13 -0.48
N LYS A 366 -8.21 -22.78 -0.90
CA LYS A 366 -8.06 -23.31 -2.27
C LYS A 366 -9.16 -24.31 -2.64
N GLU A 367 -9.63 -25.10 -1.67
CA GLU A 367 -10.74 -26.05 -1.85
C GLU A 367 -12.02 -25.37 -2.31
N PHE A 368 -12.29 -24.12 -1.91
CA PHE A 368 -13.43 -23.38 -2.44
C PHE A 368 -13.33 -23.20 -3.96
N PHE A 369 -12.15 -22.89 -4.48
CA PHE A 369 -11.98 -22.66 -5.91
C PHE A 369 -11.95 -23.98 -6.72
N MET A 370 -11.50 -25.08 -6.10
CA MET A 370 -11.43 -26.39 -6.74
C MET A 370 -12.74 -27.19 -6.64
N GLU A 371 -13.36 -27.23 -5.47
CA GLU A 371 -14.47 -28.12 -5.11
C GLU A 371 -15.75 -27.36 -4.72
N ARG A 372 -15.74 -26.01 -4.74
CA ARG A 372 -16.88 -25.14 -4.36
C ARG A 372 -17.39 -25.36 -2.92
N ARG A 373 -16.54 -25.86 -2.03
CA ARG A 373 -16.87 -26.04 -0.61
C ARG A 373 -16.79 -24.71 0.14
N LEU A 374 -17.91 -24.31 0.75
CA LEU A 374 -18.02 -23.09 1.52
C LEU A 374 -17.54 -23.31 2.96
N ASN A 375 -16.55 -22.53 3.38
CA ASN A 375 -16.10 -22.46 4.76
C ASN A 375 -16.74 -21.24 5.45
N ARG A 376 -17.39 -21.42 6.60
CA ARG A 376 -18.00 -20.30 7.37
C ARG A 376 -16.99 -19.19 7.67
N ARG A 377 -15.74 -19.53 8.01
CA ARG A 377 -14.66 -18.55 8.26
C ARG A 377 -14.33 -17.74 7.02
N PHE A 378 -14.32 -18.38 5.86
CA PHE A 378 -14.09 -17.73 4.57
C PHE A 378 -15.24 -16.77 4.23
N VAL A 379 -16.49 -17.23 4.33
CA VAL A 379 -17.69 -16.40 4.08
C VAL A 379 -17.70 -15.19 4.98
N LEU A 380 -17.50 -15.35 6.30
CA LEU A 380 -17.45 -14.23 7.25
C LEU A 380 -16.31 -13.24 6.92
N SER A 381 -15.15 -13.74 6.51
CA SER A 381 -14.03 -12.87 6.08
C SER A 381 -14.39 -12.06 4.82
N LEU A 382 -15.08 -12.67 3.85
CA LEU A 382 -15.56 -11.98 2.66
C LEU A 382 -16.67 -10.96 2.99
N THR A 383 -17.56 -11.27 3.92
CA THR A 383 -18.59 -10.33 4.39
C THR A 383 -17.94 -9.09 5.00
N ILE A 384 -16.91 -9.26 5.83
CA ILE A 384 -16.19 -8.13 6.42
C ILE A 384 -15.43 -7.35 5.34
N LEU A 385 -14.80 -8.03 4.37
CA LEU A 385 -14.18 -7.35 3.23
C LEU A 385 -15.20 -6.52 2.43
N LEU A 386 -16.44 -7.03 2.27
CA LEU A 386 -17.52 -6.31 1.61
C LEU A 386 -17.93 -5.07 2.42
N LEU A 387 -17.95 -5.12 3.75
CA LEU A 387 -18.18 -3.92 4.57
C LEU A 387 -17.09 -2.88 4.37
N HIS A 388 -15.82 -3.30 4.30
CA HIS A 388 -14.71 -2.40 3.95
C HIS A 388 -14.84 -1.82 2.54
N LEU A 389 -15.35 -2.60 1.58
CA LEU A 389 -15.65 -2.10 0.23
C LEU A 389 -16.75 -1.03 0.27
N ILE A 390 -17.84 -1.27 1.00
CA ILE A 390 -18.92 -0.29 1.14
C ILE A 390 -18.40 1.01 1.77
N GLY A 391 -17.64 0.92 2.86
CA GLY A 391 -17.03 2.09 3.51
C GLY A 391 -16.03 2.82 2.61
N GLY A 392 -15.28 2.07 1.81
CA GLY A 392 -14.36 2.62 0.82
C GLY A 392 -15.05 3.27 -0.39
N ILE A 393 -16.17 2.72 -0.88
CA ILE A 393 -17.02 3.36 -1.88
C ILE A 393 -17.64 4.64 -1.30
N ALA A 394 -18.11 4.60 -0.05
CA ALA A 394 -18.63 5.80 0.63
C ALA A 394 -17.56 6.90 0.75
N LEU A 395 -16.29 6.54 0.98
CA LEU A 395 -15.17 7.48 0.92
C LEU A 395 -14.85 7.98 -0.49
N TYR A 396 -15.00 7.12 -1.48
CA TYR A 396 -14.68 7.40 -2.87
C TYR A 396 -15.68 8.39 -3.51
N LEU A 397 -16.98 8.17 -3.32
CA LEU A 397 -18.04 8.92 -3.99
C LEU A 397 -17.97 10.45 -3.78
N PRO A 398 -17.72 10.98 -2.56
CA PRO A 398 -17.58 12.43 -2.36
C PRO A 398 -16.51 13.04 -3.25
N HIS A 399 -15.41 12.33 -3.52
CA HIS A 399 -14.32 12.81 -4.37
C HIS A 399 -14.69 12.89 -5.86
N LEU A 400 -15.86 12.40 -6.26
CA LEU A 400 -16.43 12.62 -7.60
C LEU A 400 -17.13 13.98 -7.74
N GLY A 401 -17.40 14.68 -6.63
CA GLY A 401 -18.09 15.96 -6.59
C GLY A 401 -17.25 17.09 -5.99
N ALA A 402 -17.73 18.33 -6.14
CA ALA A 402 -17.02 19.53 -5.70
C ALA A 402 -16.91 19.69 -4.16
N ASN A 403 -17.79 19.05 -3.38
CA ASN A 403 -17.90 19.25 -1.92
C ASN A 403 -17.33 18.08 -1.09
N TRP A 404 -16.35 17.34 -1.61
CA TRP A 404 -15.76 16.18 -0.92
C TRP A 404 -15.23 16.49 0.49
N ARG A 405 -14.77 17.72 0.74
CA ARG A 405 -14.28 18.19 2.04
C ARG A 405 -15.33 18.22 3.15
N ALA A 406 -16.62 18.32 2.81
CA ALA A 406 -17.70 18.27 3.79
C ALA A 406 -17.91 16.86 4.38
N TRP A 407 -17.27 15.84 3.78
CA TRP A 407 -17.42 14.43 4.13
C TRP A 407 -16.14 13.80 4.70
N LEU A 408 -15.06 14.58 4.79
CA LEU A 408 -13.87 14.18 5.53
C LEU A 408 -14.10 14.49 6.99
#